data_AF-A0A9D7JE59-F1
#
_entry.id   AF-A0A9D7JE59-F1
#
_cell.length_a   1.000
_cell.length_b   1.000
_cell.length_c   1.000
_cell.angle_alpha   90.00
_cell.angle_beta   90.00
_cell.angle_gamma   90.00
#
_symmetry.space_group_name_H-M   'P 1'
#
loop_
_entity.id
_entity.type
_entity.pdbx_description
1 polymer ?
#
loop_
_entity_poly.entity_id
_entity_poly.type
_entity_poly.pdbx_seq_one_letter_code
_entity_poly.pdbx_strand_id
1 'polypeptide(L)'
;GDTGLALRFGAEVGMAEVSILGLIMEASATMGEAFAQMQRYGRLAVAIDPRLPPRFARKHRHGALLLVDHRAEPNDFPEMTEEAFAQLACGPRRFLERPHVLGVYVTPSPGPRRSLAEIFGCPVTFEAGFNALELQPGVADWPIAGSRRYVLDILRERGDRLLAEGAESRVRPRLEEALRLVLHQGEPSADAIAKQLGYSRSTLFRRLRSESTSFPSFWTSCGGIVDRASETRPHLVSRGDLSRRLV
;
A
#
# COMPACT_ATOMS: atom_id res chain seq x y z
N GLY A 1 0.02 19.10 1.18
CA GLY A 1 0.88 18.21 1.99
C GLY A 1 2.26 18.19 1.36
N ASP A 2 3.31 18.10 2.16
CA ASP A 2 4.70 18.04 1.68
C ASP A 2 4.87 16.84 0.72
N THR A 3 5.02 17.15 -0.58
CA THR A 3 5.00 16.18 -1.69
C THR A 3 6.12 15.13 -1.58
N GLY A 4 7.14 15.36 -0.73
CA GLY A 4 8.21 14.40 -0.51
C GLY A 4 8.06 13.50 0.72
N LEU A 5 7.02 13.65 1.53
CA LEU A 5 6.93 12.92 2.82
C LEU A 5 6.74 11.41 2.64
N ALA A 6 5.77 10.98 1.82
CA ALA A 6 5.49 9.56 1.59
C ALA A 6 6.67 8.84 0.90
N LEU A 7 7.32 9.54 -0.03
CA LEU A 7 8.51 9.05 -0.72
C LEU A 7 9.70 8.87 0.23
N ARG A 8 9.98 9.86 1.09
CA ARG A 8 11.04 9.76 2.11
C ARG A 8 10.73 8.67 3.14
N PHE A 9 9.48 8.60 3.59
CA PHE A 9 9.03 7.52 4.47
C PHE A 9 9.28 6.14 3.84
N GLY A 10 8.87 5.93 2.59
CA GLY A 10 9.10 4.65 1.89
C GLY A 10 10.58 4.35 1.60
N ALA A 11 11.44 5.37 1.53
CA ALA A 11 12.88 5.20 1.35
C ALA A 11 13.62 4.91 2.66
N GLU A 12 13.16 5.48 3.79
CA GLU A 12 13.82 5.42 5.10
C GLU A 12 13.27 4.30 5.99
N VAL A 13 12.00 3.94 5.87
CA VAL A 13 11.36 2.90 6.68
C VAL A 13 11.38 1.57 5.93
N GLY A 14 12.00 0.55 6.53
CA GLY A 14 12.06 -0.77 5.94
C GLY A 14 10.66 -1.39 5.82
N MET A 15 10.39 -2.10 4.72
CA MET A 15 9.08 -2.73 4.52
C MET A 15 8.73 -3.72 5.65
N ALA A 16 9.75 -4.35 6.26
CA ALA A 16 9.60 -5.23 7.42
C ALA A 16 9.17 -4.51 8.72
N GLU A 17 9.40 -3.21 8.84
CA GLU A 17 9.05 -2.44 10.05
C GLU A 17 7.54 -2.16 10.12
N VAL A 18 6.84 -2.23 8.99
CA VAL A 18 5.44 -1.82 8.85
C VAL A 18 4.53 -2.88 8.24
N SER A 19 5.07 -4.01 7.75
CA SER A 19 4.27 -5.03 7.08
C SER A 19 4.81 -6.45 7.23
N ILE A 20 3.91 -7.40 7.48
CA ILE A 20 4.21 -8.84 7.38
C ILE A 20 4.72 -9.23 5.99
N LEU A 21 4.26 -8.56 4.93
CA LEU A 21 4.77 -8.79 3.59
C LEU A 21 6.25 -8.45 3.48
N GLY A 22 6.67 -7.32 4.07
CA GLY A 22 8.08 -6.93 4.09
C GLY A 22 8.94 -7.94 4.84
N LEU A 23 8.47 -8.41 6.01
CA LEU A 23 9.14 -9.47 6.77
C LEU A 23 9.30 -10.76 5.94
N ILE A 24 8.25 -11.17 5.24
CA ILE A 24 8.28 -12.37 4.38
C ILE A 24 9.26 -12.18 3.20
N MET A 25 9.27 -10.99 2.58
CA MET A 25 10.16 -10.69 1.47
C MET A 25 11.62 -10.67 1.90
N GLU A 26 11.95 -10.04 3.04
CA GLU A 26 13.31 -10.02 3.58
C GLU A 26 13.79 -11.39 4.06
N ALA A 27 12.88 -12.25 4.52
CA ALA A 27 13.21 -13.62 4.92
C ALA A 27 13.36 -14.60 3.73
N SER A 28 13.04 -14.17 2.50
CA SER A 28 13.16 -14.99 1.29
C SER A 28 14.63 -15.23 0.92
N ALA A 29 14.94 -16.37 0.31
CA ALA A 29 16.31 -16.73 -0.05
C ALA A 29 16.83 -15.95 -1.28
N THR A 30 15.94 -15.63 -2.22
CA THR A 30 16.26 -14.89 -3.44
C THR A 30 15.22 -13.82 -3.73
N MET A 31 15.61 -12.83 -4.53
CA MET A 31 14.68 -11.82 -5.06
C MET A 31 13.53 -12.46 -5.85
N GLY A 32 13.80 -13.55 -6.58
CA GLY A 32 12.78 -14.32 -7.28
C GLY A 32 11.70 -14.87 -6.34
N GLU A 33 12.12 -15.43 -5.20
CA GLU A 33 11.21 -15.88 -4.15
C GLU A 33 10.45 -14.72 -3.51
N ALA A 34 11.13 -13.61 -3.19
CA ALA A 34 10.49 -12.41 -2.64
C ALA A 34 9.41 -11.84 -3.58
N PHE A 35 9.66 -11.80 -4.90
CA PHE A 35 8.65 -11.42 -5.88
C PHE A 35 7.46 -12.38 -5.90
N ALA A 36 7.69 -13.68 -5.74
CA ALA A 36 6.59 -14.65 -5.62
C ALA A 36 5.78 -14.45 -4.32
N GLN A 37 6.45 -14.13 -3.21
CA GLN A 37 5.76 -13.80 -1.95
C GLN A 37 4.92 -12.54 -2.09
N MET A 38 5.42 -11.51 -2.77
CA MET A 38 4.68 -10.30 -3.08
C MET A 38 3.40 -10.56 -3.90
N GLN A 39 3.44 -11.48 -4.86
CA GLN A 39 2.22 -11.88 -5.60
C GLN A 39 1.16 -12.50 -4.69
N ARG A 40 1.59 -13.31 -3.71
CA ARG A 40 0.69 -14.05 -2.81
C ARG A 40 0.11 -13.18 -1.70
N TYR A 41 1.01 -12.49 -0.99
CA TYR A 41 0.73 -11.73 0.24
C TYR A 41 0.60 -10.23 0.01
N GLY A 42 0.74 -9.73 -1.22
CA GLY A 42 0.59 -8.31 -1.58
C GLY A 42 -0.66 -7.64 -1.01
N ARG A 43 -1.77 -8.39 -0.97
CA ARG A 43 -3.06 -7.96 -0.43
C ARG A 43 -3.12 -7.80 1.09
N LEU A 44 -2.10 -8.25 1.82
CA LEU A 44 -1.98 -8.01 3.27
C LEU A 44 -1.36 -6.64 3.57
N ALA A 45 -0.57 -6.09 2.64
CA ALA A 45 0.09 -4.79 2.83
C ALA A 45 -0.81 -3.60 2.50
N VAL A 46 -1.74 -3.78 1.56
CA VAL A 46 -2.78 -2.81 1.22
C VAL A 46 -4.09 -3.59 1.13
N ALA A 47 -5.19 -3.04 1.66
CA ALA A 47 -6.51 -3.67 1.67
C ALA A 47 -7.12 -3.81 0.25
N ILE A 48 -6.46 -4.59 -0.60
CA ILE A 48 -6.86 -4.85 -1.98
C ILE A 48 -7.99 -5.87 -1.95
N ASP A 49 -8.94 -5.68 -2.84
CA ASP A 49 -10.01 -6.64 -3.08
C ASP A 49 -9.43 -7.99 -3.50
N PRO A 50 -9.79 -9.09 -2.83
CA PRO A 50 -9.31 -10.42 -3.20
C PRO A 50 -9.70 -10.85 -4.63
N ARG A 51 -10.65 -10.18 -5.28
CA ARG A 51 -11.06 -10.42 -6.68
C ARG A 51 -10.22 -9.66 -7.71
N LEU A 52 -9.44 -8.67 -7.28
CA LEU A 52 -8.55 -7.93 -8.18
C LEU A 52 -7.22 -8.69 -8.36
N PRO A 53 -6.57 -8.55 -9.52
CA PRO A 53 -5.23 -9.10 -9.71
C PRO A 53 -4.25 -8.48 -8.69
N PRO A 54 -3.13 -9.16 -8.40
CA PRO A 54 -2.07 -8.60 -7.57
C PRO A 54 -1.68 -7.20 -8.07
N ARG A 55 -1.48 -6.27 -7.12
CA ARG A 55 -1.14 -4.88 -7.44
C ARG A 55 0.09 -4.78 -8.33
N PHE A 56 1.14 -5.53 -8.03
CA PHE A 56 2.36 -5.53 -8.84
C PHE A 56 2.43 -6.79 -9.68
N ALA A 57 2.89 -6.70 -10.93
CA ALA A 57 3.18 -7.87 -11.77
C ALA A 57 4.43 -7.66 -12.61
N ARG A 58 5.21 -8.74 -12.78
CA ARG A 58 6.39 -8.73 -13.66
C ARG A 58 5.96 -8.89 -15.12
N LYS A 59 6.46 -8.04 -16.01
CA LYS A 59 6.21 -8.11 -17.46
C LYS A 59 7.50 -7.84 -18.23
N HIS A 60 7.68 -8.54 -19.35
CA HIS A 60 8.74 -8.21 -20.30
C HIS A 60 8.21 -7.25 -21.36
N ARG A 61 8.93 -6.17 -21.64
CA ARG A 61 8.57 -5.20 -22.68
C ARG A 61 9.83 -4.64 -23.33
N HIS A 62 9.95 -4.77 -24.66
CA HIS A 62 11.10 -4.28 -25.43
C HIS A 62 12.48 -4.71 -24.84
N GLY A 63 12.58 -5.93 -24.32
CA GLY A 63 13.81 -6.44 -23.70
C GLY A 63 14.02 -6.02 -22.23
N ALA A 64 13.22 -5.11 -21.69
CA ALA A 64 13.24 -4.74 -20.28
C ALA A 64 12.32 -5.63 -19.44
N LEU A 65 12.77 -5.98 -18.23
CA LEU A 65 11.94 -6.61 -17.20
C LEU A 65 11.31 -5.51 -16.35
N LEU A 66 9.98 -5.38 -16.39
CA LEU A 66 9.23 -4.36 -15.67
C LEU A 66 8.46 -4.97 -14.51
N LEU A 67 8.42 -4.29 -13.37
CA LEU A 67 7.45 -4.51 -12.31
C LEU A 67 6.37 -3.43 -12.41
N VAL A 68 5.21 -3.78 -12.96
CA VAL A 68 4.12 -2.85 -13.28
C VAL A 68 3.15 -2.73 -12.11
N ASP A 69 2.76 -1.50 -11.75
CA ASP A 69 1.68 -1.23 -10.80
C ASP A 69 0.32 -1.23 -11.55
N HIS A 70 -0.57 -2.13 -11.15
CA HIS A 70 -1.91 -2.34 -11.69
C HIS A 70 -3.01 -1.73 -10.82
N ARG A 71 -2.67 -0.86 -9.86
CA ARG A 71 -3.67 -0.13 -9.06
C ARG A 71 -4.66 0.59 -9.98
N ALA A 72 -5.95 0.39 -9.70
CA ALA A 72 -7.01 1.15 -10.37
C ALA A 72 -6.88 2.63 -10.00
N GLU A 73 -7.08 3.52 -10.99
CA GLU A 73 -7.07 4.98 -10.79
C GLU A 73 -5.78 5.48 -10.07
N PRO A 74 -4.57 5.19 -10.58
CA PRO A 74 -3.33 5.48 -9.85
C PRO A 74 -3.06 6.98 -9.68
N ASN A 75 -3.73 7.84 -10.45
CA ASN A 75 -3.58 9.30 -10.37
C ASN A 75 -4.43 9.92 -9.25
N ASP A 76 -5.38 9.20 -8.66
CA ASP A 76 -6.19 9.70 -7.55
C ASP A 76 -5.36 9.84 -6.26
N PHE A 77 -4.30 9.00 -6.11
CA PHE A 77 -3.41 8.98 -4.94
C PHE A 77 -1.97 8.65 -5.34
N PRO A 78 -1.28 9.52 -6.08
CA PRO A 78 0.09 9.29 -6.54
C PRO A 78 1.04 8.90 -5.40
N GLU A 79 0.81 9.42 -4.19
CA GLU A 79 1.62 9.17 -3.01
C GLU A 79 1.76 7.68 -2.65
N MET A 80 0.73 6.83 -2.85
CA MET A 80 0.91 5.39 -2.55
C MET A 80 1.63 4.62 -3.66
N THR A 81 1.72 5.16 -4.88
CA THR A 81 2.62 4.61 -5.91
C THR A 81 4.06 5.03 -5.59
N GLU A 82 4.27 6.30 -5.22
CA GLU A 82 5.58 6.80 -4.80
C GLU A 82 6.13 6.05 -3.58
N GLU A 83 5.34 5.89 -2.52
CA GLU A 83 5.72 5.16 -1.32
C GLU A 83 6.09 3.71 -1.63
N ALA A 84 5.23 3.00 -2.37
CA ALA A 84 5.48 1.60 -2.71
C ALA A 84 6.69 1.44 -3.62
N PHE A 85 6.90 2.34 -4.58
CA PHE A 85 8.10 2.34 -5.41
C PHE A 85 9.35 2.63 -4.60
N ALA A 86 9.30 3.58 -3.66
CA ALA A 86 10.43 3.86 -2.77
C ALA A 86 10.76 2.63 -1.92
N GLN A 87 9.77 1.96 -1.32
CA GLN A 87 10.00 0.74 -0.56
C GLN A 87 10.63 -0.37 -1.43
N LEU A 88 10.08 -0.60 -2.62
CA LEU A 88 10.55 -1.65 -3.52
C LEU A 88 11.91 -1.35 -4.18
N ALA A 89 12.27 -0.09 -4.37
CA ALA A 89 13.52 0.33 -4.99
C ALA A 89 14.65 0.61 -3.97
N CYS A 90 14.31 1.15 -2.80
CA CYS A 90 15.27 1.55 -1.76
C CYS A 90 15.44 0.48 -0.69
N GLY A 91 14.36 -0.19 -0.27
CA GLY A 91 14.41 -1.21 0.80
C GLY A 91 15.44 -2.30 0.52
N PRO A 92 15.44 -2.93 -0.68
CA PRO A 92 16.41 -3.97 -1.00
C PRO A 92 17.87 -3.56 -1.03
N ARG A 93 18.19 -2.26 -1.08
CA ARG A 93 19.59 -1.78 -1.02
C ARG A 93 20.29 -2.13 0.30
N ARG A 94 19.53 -2.45 1.35
CA ARG A 94 20.09 -2.88 2.66
C ARG A 94 20.70 -4.28 2.61
N PHE A 95 20.30 -5.12 1.66
CA PHE A 95 20.65 -6.54 1.60
C PHE A 95 21.07 -7.01 0.19
N LEU A 96 21.07 -6.12 -0.81
CA LEU A 96 21.64 -6.35 -2.13
C LEU A 96 22.91 -5.53 -2.30
N GLU A 97 23.94 -6.13 -2.91
CA GLU A 97 25.25 -5.49 -3.12
C GLU A 97 25.23 -4.38 -4.18
N ARG A 98 24.21 -4.36 -5.04
CA ARG A 98 24.09 -3.44 -6.17
C ARG A 98 22.62 -3.08 -6.42
N PRO A 99 22.34 -1.89 -7.02
CA PRO A 99 20.98 -1.49 -7.34
C PRO A 99 20.30 -2.48 -8.29
N HIS A 100 19.09 -2.90 -7.94
CA HIS A 100 18.27 -3.81 -8.75
C HIS A 100 17.24 -3.10 -9.63
N VAL A 101 17.04 -1.79 -9.43
CA VAL A 101 16.14 -0.96 -10.24
C VAL A 101 16.97 -0.08 -11.17
N LEU A 102 16.69 -0.17 -12.47
CA LEU A 102 17.39 0.55 -13.54
C LEU A 102 16.68 1.84 -13.96
N GLY A 103 15.39 1.95 -13.69
CA GLY A 103 14.58 3.11 -14.06
C GLY A 103 13.19 3.06 -13.44
N VAL A 104 12.56 4.22 -13.34
CA VAL A 104 11.20 4.37 -12.80
C VAL A 104 10.33 5.09 -13.82
N TYR A 105 9.13 4.58 -14.06
CA TYR A 105 8.12 5.16 -14.95
C TYR A 105 6.90 5.54 -14.11
N VAL A 106 6.44 6.79 -14.21
CA VAL A 106 5.26 7.27 -13.48
C VAL A 106 4.30 8.07 -14.37
N THR A 107 3.00 7.94 -14.10
CA THR A 107 1.91 8.58 -14.86
C THR A 107 1.75 10.07 -14.55
N PRO A 108 1.60 10.52 -13.29
CA PRO A 108 1.62 11.94 -12.97
C PRO A 108 3.06 12.43 -12.76
N SER A 109 3.32 13.72 -13.01
CA SER A 109 4.55 14.39 -12.58
C SER A 109 4.33 14.94 -11.15
N PRO A 110 4.87 14.31 -10.09
CA PRO A 110 4.66 14.76 -8.73
C PRO A 110 5.71 15.82 -8.41
N GLY A 111 5.41 17.09 -8.69
CA GLY A 111 6.24 18.20 -8.21
C GLY A 111 7.73 18.13 -8.64
N PRO A 112 8.67 18.72 -7.87
CA PRO A 112 10.02 19.00 -8.34
C PRO A 112 10.82 17.73 -8.68
N ARG A 113 11.08 17.56 -9.98
CA ARG A 113 11.64 16.39 -10.66
C ARG A 113 13.00 15.89 -10.14
N ARG A 114 13.79 16.75 -9.48
CA ARG A 114 15.20 16.47 -9.14
C ARG A 114 15.35 15.56 -7.92
N SER A 115 14.47 15.68 -6.92
CA SER A 115 14.56 14.88 -5.69
C SER A 115 14.23 13.40 -5.90
N LEU A 116 13.34 13.07 -6.85
CA LEU A 116 12.94 11.68 -7.08
C LEU A 116 14.07 10.83 -7.64
N ALA A 117 14.80 11.31 -8.65
CA ALA A 117 15.90 10.55 -9.24
C ALA A 117 17.03 10.30 -8.24
N GLU A 118 17.29 11.27 -7.34
CA GLU A 118 18.27 11.14 -6.26
C GLU A 118 17.85 10.05 -5.26
N ILE A 119 16.58 10.05 -4.84
CA ILE A 119 16.04 9.03 -3.92
C ILE A 119 16.06 7.63 -4.58
N PHE A 120 15.59 7.53 -5.82
CA PHE A 120 15.54 6.28 -6.57
C PHE A 120 16.90 5.79 -7.07
N GLY A 121 17.94 6.63 -7.07
CA GLY A 121 19.27 6.28 -7.53
C GLY A 121 19.31 5.84 -9.01
N CYS A 122 18.30 6.20 -9.79
CA CYS A 122 18.16 5.83 -11.21
C CYS A 122 17.27 6.86 -11.95
N PRO A 123 17.28 6.86 -13.29
CA PRO A 123 16.44 7.76 -14.09
C PRO A 123 14.94 7.57 -13.82
N VAL A 124 14.21 8.69 -13.75
CA VAL A 124 12.75 8.71 -13.59
C VAL A 124 12.11 9.34 -14.83
N THR A 125 11.21 8.59 -15.46
CA THR A 125 10.41 9.02 -16.61
C THR A 125 9.02 9.39 -16.14
N PHE A 126 8.71 10.69 -16.23
CA PHE A 126 7.38 11.23 -15.95
C PHE A 126 6.48 11.15 -17.18
N GLU A 127 5.16 11.25 -16.95
CA GLU A 127 4.16 11.20 -18.02
C GLU A 127 4.23 9.89 -18.83
N ALA A 128 4.79 8.85 -18.22
CA ALA A 128 4.72 7.51 -18.78
C ALA A 128 3.26 7.06 -18.71
N GLY A 129 2.68 6.54 -19.79
CA GLY A 129 1.29 6.05 -19.80
C GLY A 129 1.01 4.85 -18.88
N PHE A 130 1.94 4.50 -17.99
CA PHE A 130 1.89 3.42 -17.02
C PHE A 130 2.88 3.69 -15.87
N ASN A 131 2.66 3.06 -14.71
CA ASN A 131 3.60 3.09 -13.59
C ASN A 131 4.38 1.78 -13.53
N ALA A 132 5.71 1.84 -13.53
CA ALA A 132 6.55 0.64 -13.40
C ALA A 132 7.96 0.92 -12.85
N LEU A 133 8.56 -0.10 -12.25
CA LEU A 133 10.00 -0.17 -11.99
C LEU A 133 10.66 -1.05 -13.06
N GLU A 134 11.73 -0.58 -13.67
CA GLU A 134 12.59 -1.40 -14.50
C GLU A 134 13.55 -2.18 -13.62
N LEU A 135 13.52 -3.50 -13.72
CA LEU A 135 14.35 -4.39 -12.93
C LEU A 135 15.58 -4.82 -13.71
N GLN A 136 16.68 -5.02 -13.00
CA GLN A 136 17.91 -5.56 -13.55
C GLN A 136 17.64 -6.98 -14.14
N PRO A 137 18.10 -7.28 -15.37
CA PRO A 137 17.94 -8.60 -15.97
C PRO A 137 18.68 -9.71 -15.20
N GLY A 138 17.95 -10.71 -14.70
CA GLY A 138 18.52 -11.76 -13.85
C GLY A 138 18.50 -11.44 -12.36
N VAL A 139 17.88 -10.32 -11.95
CA VAL A 139 17.70 -9.98 -10.53
C VAL A 139 17.05 -11.12 -9.74
N ALA A 140 16.20 -11.94 -10.37
CA ALA A 140 15.48 -13.02 -9.69
C ALA A 140 16.40 -14.05 -9.02
N ASP A 141 17.60 -14.24 -9.55
CA ASP A 141 18.58 -15.20 -9.03
C ASP A 141 19.47 -14.60 -7.94
N TRP A 142 19.34 -13.30 -7.66
CA TRP A 142 20.15 -12.64 -6.65
C TRP A 142 19.74 -13.10 -5.25
N PRO A 143 20.70 -13.52 -4.40
CA PRO A 143 20.42 -13.90 -3.03
C PRO A 143 20.04 -12.66 -2.20
N ILE A 144 19.15 -12.85 -1.23
CA ILE A 144 18.86 -11.84 -0.21
C ILE A 144 19.70 -12.18 1.02
N ALA A 145 20.61 -11.28 1.38
CA ALA A 145 21.53 -11.50 2.49
C ALA A 145 20.78 -11.65 3.83
N GLY A 146 21.16 -12.65 4.64
CA GLY A 146 20.60 -12.85 5.98
C GLY A 146 19.30 -13.67 6.06
N SER A 147 18.84 -14.26 4.96
CA SER A 147 17.64 -15.11 4.96
C SER A 147 17.74 -16.27 5.98
N ARG A 148 16.70 -16.47 6.79
CA ARG A 148 16.59 -17.59 7.73
C ARG A 148 15.35 -18.40 7.40
N ARG A 149 15.53 -19.57 6.79
CA ARG A 149 14.42 -20.41 6.30
C ARG A 149 13.34 -20.68 7.35
N TYR A 150 13.74 -20.96 8.58
CA TYR A 150 12.83 -21.16 9.70
C TYR A 150 11.94 -19.94 9.99
N VAL A 151 12.50 -18.73 9.92
CA VAL A 151 11.73 -17.48 10.12
C VAL A 151 10.73 -17.29 8.99
N LEU A 152 11.14 -17.54 7.75
CA LEU A 152 10.25 -17.48 6.59
C LEU A 152 9.05 -18.42 6.74
N ASP A 153 9.26 -19.65 7.22
CA ASP A 153 8.18 -20.63 7.38
C ASP A 153 7.14 -20.16 8.41
N ILE A 154 7.57 -19.62 9.56
CA ILE A 154 6.67 -19.03 10.57
C ILE A 154 5.88 -17.86 9.97
N LEU A 155 6.56 -16.96 9.26
CA LEU A 155 5.93 -15.79 8.68
C LEU A 155 4.92 -16.17 7.59
N ARG A 156 5.22 -17.21 6.80
CA ARG A 156 4.29 -17.77 5.80
C ARG A 156 3.06 -18.37 6.45
N GLU A 157 3.22 -19.16 7.51
CA GLU A 157 2.07 -19.74 8.22
C GLU A 157 1.14 -18.63 8.74
N ARG A 158 1.72 -17.58 9.33
CA ARG A 158 0.94 -16.41 9.79
C ARG A 158 0.28 -15.68 8.61
N GLY A 159 1.01 -15.46 7.52
CA GLY A 159 0.49 -14.81 6.31
C GLY A 159 -0.67 -15.59 5.70
N ASP A 160 -0.57 -16.92 5.62
CA ASP A 160 -1.63 -17.78 5.11
C ASP A 160 -2.88 -17.74 5.97
N ARG A 161 -2.73 -17.70 7.30
CA ARG A 161 -3.85 -17.53 8.22
C ARG A 161 -4.56 -16.20 8.03
N LEU A 162 -3.80 -15.10 7.91
CA LEU A 162 -4.36 -13.77 7.65
C LEU A 162 -5.06 -13.70 6.29
N LEU A 163 -4.53 -14.38 5.27
CA LEU A 163 -5.18 -14.48 3.96
C LEU A 163 -6.50 -15.25 4.05
N ALA A 164 -6.56 -16.33 4.82
CA ALA A 164 -7.78 -17.10 5.03
C ALA A 164 -8.85 -16.27 5.78
N GLU A 165 -8.46 -15.63 6.89
CA GLU A 165 -9.33 -14.73 7.66
C GLU A 165 -9.86 -13.56 6.81
N GLY A 166 -8.99 -12.98 5.97
CA GLY A 166 -9.32 -11.86 5.10
C GLY A 166 -10.13 -12.22 3.86
N ALA A 167 -10.19 -13.51 3.47
CA ALA A 167 -11.03 -14.00 2.37
C ALA A 167 -12.51 -14.14 2.78
N GLU A 168 -12.76 -14.37 4.06
CA GLU A 168 -14.11 -14.47 4.64
C GLU A 168 -14.69 -13.09 5.03
N SER A 169 -13.84 -12.07 5.10
CA SER A 169 -14.18 -10.71 5.53
C SER A 169 -14.84 -9.87 4.42
N ARG A 170 -16.09 -9.46 4.66
CA ARG A 170 -16.85 -8.48 3.85
C ARG A 170 -16.18 -7.09 3.91
N VAL A 171 -16.51 -6.17 3.00
CA VAL A 171 -15.96 -4.79 2.97
C VAL A 171 -16.19 -4.05 4.29
N ARG A 172 -17.24 -4.40 5.04
CA ARG A 172 -17.59 -3.82 6.35
C ARG A 172 -16.51 -4.00 7.44
N PRO A 173 -16.07 -5.22 7.82
CA PRO A 173 -14.98 -5.39 8.79
C PRO A 173 -13.67 -4.65 8.40
N ARG A 174 -13.36 -4.58 7.09
CA ARG A 174 -12.21 -3.82 6.59
C ARG A 174 -12.37 -2.31 6.76
N LEU A 175 -13.57 -1.76 6.51
CA LEU A 175 -13.86 -0.37 6.84
C LEU A 175 -13.79 -0.13 8.35
N GLU A 176 -14.25 -1.05 9.20
CA GLU A 176 -14.20 -0.90 10.66
C GLU A 176 -12.76 -0.92 11.21
N GLU A 177 -11.87 -1.69 10.60
CA GLU A 177 -10.44 -1.70 10.93
C GLU A 177 -9.73 -0.44 10.42
N ALA A 178 -9.98 -0.03 9.18
CA ALA A 178 -9.48 1.24 8.66
C ALA A 178 -9.97 2.42 9.51
N LEU A 179 -11.25 2.44 9.87
CA LEU A 179 -11.85 3.43 10.76
C LEU A 179 -11.11 3.49 12.10
N ARG A 180 -10.83 2.34 12.74
CA ARG A 180 -10.04 2.30 13.99
C ARG A 180 -8.67 2.95 13.86
N LEU A 181 -7.99 2.80 12.73
CA LEU A 181 -6.66 3.38 12.49
C LEU A 181 -6.69 4.91 12.26
N VAL A 182 -7.75 5.44 11.63
CA VAL A 182 -7.90 6.90 11.41
C VAL A 182 -8.67 7.62 12.52
N LEU A 183 -9.37 6.91 13.42
CA LEU A 183 -10.08 7.51 14.56
C LEU A 183 -9.15 8.31 15.48
N HIS A 184 -7.89 7.90 15.61
CA HIS A 184 -6.90 8.61 16.42
C HIS A 184 -6.45 9.94 15.80
N GLN A 185 -6.73 10.16 14.51
CA GLN A 185 -6.27 11.30 13.72
C GLN A 185 -7.32 12.43 13.60
N GLY A 186 -8.51 12.27 14.18
CA GLY A 186 -9.60 13.26 14.15
C GLY A 186 -10.90 12.70 13.54
N GLU A 187 -11.74 13.56 12.94
CA GLU A 187 -12.98 13.14 12.28
C GLU A 187 -12.69 12.24 11.07
N PRO A 188 -13.10 10.95 11.10
CA PRO A 188 -12.84 10.04 10.00
C PRO A 188 -13.71 10.40 8.80
N SER A 189 -13.08 10.88 7.72
CA SER A 189 -13.78 11.19 6.47
C SER A 189 -13.80 9.98 5.52
N ALA A 190 -14.76 9.94 4.61
CA ALA A 190 -14.79 8.93 3.55
C ALA A 190 -13.49 8.90 2.73
N ASP A 191 -12.84 10.06 2.55
CA ASP A 191 -11.58 10.18 1.82
C ASP A 191 -10.40 9.62 2.63
N ALA A 192 -10.39 9.85 3.95
CA ALA A 192 -9.37 9.30 4.84
C ALA A 192 -9.46 7.77 4.92
N ILE A 193 -10.69 7.24 5.02
CA ILE A 193 -10.95 5.79 5.03
C ILE A 193 -10.62 5.17 3.67
N ALA A 194 -11.03 5.83 2.57
CA ALA A 194 -10.70 5.38 1.22
C ALA A 194 -9.19 5.33 1.02
N LYS A 195 -8.47 6.38 1.42
CA LYS A 195 -6.99 6.45 1.37
C LYS A 195 -6.35 5.34 2.20
N GLN A 196 -6.82 5.10 3.42
CA GLN A 196 -6.32 4.02 4.29
C GLN A 196 -6.55 2.63 3.68
N LEU A 197 -7.65 2.44 2.95
CA LEU A 197 -7.97 1.20 2.25
C LEU A 197 -7.30 1.08 0.87
N GLY A 198 -6.59 2.11 0.42
CA GLY A 198 -6.03 2.16 -0.92
C GLY A 198 -7.06 2.31 -2.04
N TYR A 199 -8.26 2.82 -1.74
CA TYR A 199 -9.38 3.01 -2.66
C TYR A 199 -9.59 4.49 -3.02
N SER A 200 -10.14 4.74 -4.21
CA SER A 200 -10.82 6.00 -4.52
C SER A 200 -12.17 6.09 -3.82
N ARG A 201 -12.66 7.31 -3.60
CA ARG A 201 -13.99 7.54 -3.02
C ARG A 201 -15.08 6.86 -3.86
N SER A 202 -14.94 6.90 -5.19
CA SER A 202 -15.81 6.21 -6.14
C SER A 202 -15.74 4.68 -5.98
N THR A 203 -14.53 4.11 -5.87
CA THR A 203 -14.34 2.68 -5.64
C THR A 203 -14.89 2.25 -4.27
N LEU A 204 -14.70 3.05 -3.23
CA LEU A 204 -15.30 2.83 -1.90
C LEU A 204 -16.83 2.83 -1.96
N PHE A 205 -17.44 3.83 -2.60
CA PHE A 205 -18.90 3.91 -2.75
C PHE A 205 -19.48 2.80 -3.63
N ARG A 206 -18.80 2.43 -4.72
CA ARG A 206 -19.19 1.30 -5.59
C ARG A 206 -19.18 -0.02 -4.82
N ARG A 207 -18.18 -0.22 -3.96
CA ARG A 207 -18.06 -1.40 -3.10
C ARG A 207 -19.15 -1.47 -2.05
N LEU A 208 -19.42 -0.36 -1.35
CA LEU A 208 -20.51 -0.28 -0.39
C LEU A 208 -21.84 -0.66 -1.07
N ARG A 209 -22.12 -0.11 -2.25
CA ARG A 209 -23.33 -0.46 -3.03
C ARG A 209 -23.38 -1.94 -3.43
N SER A 210 -22.25 -2.55 -3.79
CA SER A 210 -22.19 -3.97 -4.15
C SER A 210 -22.47 -4.92 -2.98
N GLU A 211 -22.30 -4.45 -1.75
CA GLU A 211 -22.67 -5.16 -0.52
C GLU A 211 -24.01 -4.67 0.06
N SER A 212 -24.87 -4.08 -0.78
CA SER A 212 -26.17 -3.53 -0.40
C SER A 212 -26.09 -2.55 0.78
N THR A 213 -24.95 -1.86 0.93
CA THR A 213 -24.66 -0.95 2.03
C THR A 213 -24.36 0.45 1.47
N SER A 214 -24.55 1.50 2.27
CA SER A 214 -24.18 2.87 1.90
C SER A 214 -23.24 3.46 2.94
N PHE A 215 -22.41 4.43 2.56
CA PHE A 215 -21.51 5.08 3.53
C PHE A 215 -22.28 5.72 4.69
N PRO A 216 -23.43 6.40 4.49
CA PRO A 216 -24.27 6.86 5.60
C PRO A 216 -24.76 5.71 6.49
N SER A 217 -25.23 4.59 5.91
CA SER A 217 -25.70 3.44 6.69
C SER A 217 -24.58 2.75 7.46
N PHE A 218 -23.36 2.70 6.90
CA PHE A 218 -22.16 2.25 7.57
C PHE A 218 -21.81 3.18 8.73
N TRP A 219 -21.82 4.50 8.51
CA TRP A 219 -21.53 5.51 9.52
C TRP A 219 -22.50 5.45 10.70
N THR A 220 -23.80 5.34 10.43
CA THR A 220 -24.83 5.17 11.46
C THR A 220 -24.62 3.88 12.26
N SER A 221 -24.22 2.79 11.61
CA SER A 221 -23.94 1.53 12.31
C SER A 221 -22.65 1.54 13.13
N CYS A 222 -21.66 2.37 12.76
CA CYS A 222 -20.39 2.52 13.44
C CYS A 222 -20.37 3.66 14.47
N GLY A 223 -21.46 4.43 14.62
CA GLY A 223 -21.58 5.50 15.60
C GLY A 223 -21.21 5.05 17.03
N GLY A 224 -21.59 3.83 17.41
CA GLY A 224 -21.22 3.25 18.71
C GLY A 224 -19.74 2.81 18.88
N ILE A 225 -18.93 2.82 17.81
CA ILE A 225 -17.46 2.64 17.86
C ILE A 225 -16.77 3.99 18.09
N VAL A 226 -17.30 5.06 17.48
CA VAL A 226 -16.83 6.44 17.67
C VAL A 226 -17.16 6.94 19.07
N ASP A 227 -18.38 6.68 19.56
CA ASP A 227 -18.81 7.07 20.91
C ASP A 227 -17.95 6.40 21.99
N ARG A 228 -17.68 5.09 21.88
CA ARG A 228 -16.81 4.35 22.82
C ARG A 228 -15.36 4.85 22.81
N ALA A 229 -14.83 5.22 21.64
CA ALA A 229 -13.48 5.80 21.51
C ALA A 229 -13.40 7.22 22.10
N SER A 230 -14.51 7.98 22.06
CA SER A 230 -14.62 9.31 22.67
C SER A 230 -14.77 9.28 24.20
N GLU A 231 -15.45 8.27 24.75
CA GLU A 231 -15.57 8.07 26.20
C GLU A 231 -14.23 7.73 26.88
N THR A 232 -13.27 7.16 26.14
CA THR A 232 -11.94 6.84 26.69
C THR A 232 -10.96 8.03 26.69
N ARG A 233 -11.33 9.20 26.14
CA ARG A 233 -10.53 10.43 26.13
C ARG A 233 -11.41 11.69 26.21
N PRO A 234 -11.69 12.23 27.41
CA PRO A 234 -12.65 13.32 27.60
C PRO A 234 -12.18 14.72 27.16
N HIS A 235 -11.15 14.87 26.32
CA HIS A 235 -10.52 16.17 26.05
C HIS A 235 -10.46 16.61 24.59
N LEU A 236 -11.12 15.91 23.65
CA LEU A 236 -11.07 16.27 22.23
C LEU A 236 -12.43 16.13 21.53
N VAL A 237 -13.47 16.77 22.07
CA VAL A 237 -14.66 17.12 21.30
C VAL A 237 -15.11 18.52 21.72
N SER A 238 -14.65 19.55 20.99
CA SER A 238 -15.41 20.80 20.95
C SER A 238 -16.64 20.55 20.10
N ARG A 239 -17.80 20.47 20.77
CA ARG A 239 -19.11 20.46 20.13
C ARG A 239 -19.31 21.75 19.34
N GLY A 240 -19.21 21.66 18.02
CA GLY A 240 -19.58 22.77 17.15
C GLY A 240 -19.22 22.49 15.71
N ASP A 241 -20.08 21.78 14.98
CA ASP A 241 -20.76 22.27 13.76
C ASP A 241 -21.43 21.10 13.01
N LEU A 242 -22.48 20.52 13.61
CA LEU A 242 -23.31 19.45 13.02
C LEU A 242 -24.43 20.01 12.12
N SER A 243 -24.19 21.07 11.34
CA SER A 243 -25.29 21.72 10.61
C SER A 243 -25.04 22.14 9.17
N ARG A 244 -23.84 21.99 8.60
CA ARG A 244 -23.60 22.43 7.21
C ARG A 244 -22.68 21.51 6.43
N ARG A 245 -23.28 20.63 5.61
CA ARG A 245 -22.96 20.42 4.18
C ARG A 245 -23.58 19.11 3.66
N LEU A 246 -24.81 19.23 3.17
CA LEU A 246 -25.38 18.36 2.13
C LEU A 246 -25.91 19.27 1.02
N VAL A 247 -25.00 19.76 0.17
CA VAL A 247 -25.18 20.02 -1.27
C VAL A 247 -23.83 19.77 -1.92
#